data_AF-A0A150XVX4-F1
#
_entry.id   AF-A0A150XVX4-F1
#
_cell.length_a   1.000
_cell.length_b   1.000
_cell.length_c   1.000
_cell.angle_alpha   90.00
_cell.angle_beta   90.00
_cell.angle_gamma   90.00
#
_symmetry.space_group_name_H-M   'P 1'
#
loop_
_entity.id
_entity.type
_entity.pdbx_description
1 polymer ?
#
loop_
_entity_poly.entity_id
_entity_poly.type
_entity_poly.pdbx_seq_one_letter_code
_entity_poly.pdbx_strand_id
1 'polypeptide(L)' 'MYFVERPRQEQSLPTVCSVEEIQLILSNVKNIKHKAILSTIYSAGLRISEVINLPIKAIDSDRMQIHIKNAKGNKDRY' A
#
# COMPACT_ATOMS: atom_id res chain seq x y z
N MET A 1 17.30 -40.12 12.02
CA MET A 1 16.73 -39.12 11.09
C MET A 1 17.00 -37.75 11.69
N TYR A 2 18.09 -37.08 11.30
CA TYR A 2 18.42 -35.77 11.87
C TYR A 2 17.54 -34.71 11.22
N PHE A 3 16.65 -34.09 12.00
CA PHE A 3 15.87 -32.92 11.58
C PHE A 3 16.81 -31.72 11.58
N VAL A 4 17.36 -31.38 10.41
CA VAL A 4 18.08 -30.12 10.21
C VAL A 4 17.02 -29.04 10.07
N GLU A 5 16.76 -28.30 11.15
CA GLU A 5 15.97 -27.06 11.07
C GLU A 5 16.71 -26.08 10.16
N ARG A 6 16.08 -25.74 9.02
CA ARG A 6 16.63 -24.75 8.10
C ARG A 6 16.68 -23.39 8.81
N PRO A 7 17.82 -22.69 8.81
CA PRO A 7 17.88 -21.35 9.39
C PRO A 7 16.86 -20.44 8.69
N ARG A 8 16.15 -19.62 9.47
CA ARG A 8 15.25 -18.60 8.93
C ARG A 8 16.06 -17.69 8.00
N GLN A 9 15.61 -17.55 6.76
CA GLN A 9 16.21 -16.64 5.78
C GLN A 9 16.28 -15.23 6.39
N GLU A 10 17.47 -14.64 6.40
CA GLU A 10 17.65 -13.23 6.77
C GLU A 10 16.82 -12.37 5.82
N GLN A 11 15.83 -11.68 6.36
CA GLN A 11 15.09 -10.68 5.62
C GLN A 11 16.00 -9.45 5.50
N SER A 12 16.55 -9.23 4.31
CA SER A 12 17.27 -7.98 4.02
C SER A 12 16.35 -6.81 4.33
N LEU A 13 16.91 -5.78 4.96
CA LEU A 13 16.19 -4.53 5.25
C LEU A 13 15.46 -4.06 3.98
N PRO A 14 14.18 -3.68 4.09
CA PRO A 14 13.44 -3.24 2.91
C PRO A 14 14.15 -2.02 2.33
N THR A 15 14.59 -2.12 1.09
CA THR A 15 15.10 -0.98 0.33
C THR A 15 13.96 0.02 0.21
N VAL A 16 14.06 1.14 0.93
CA VAL A 16 13.07 2.21 0.83
C VAL A 16 13.29 2.89 -0.51
N CYS A 17 12.25 2.98 -1.34
CA CYS A 17 12.34 3.67 -2.62
C CYS A 17 12.60 5.17 -2.40
N SER A 18 13.46 5.76 -3.23
CA SER A 18 13.68 7.20 -3.25
C SER A 18 12.48 7.93 -3.89
N VAL A 19 12.38 9.23 -3.67
CA VAL A 19 11.29 10.04 -4.25
C VAL A 19 11.36 10.02 -5.78
N GLU A 20 12.58 10.05 -6.33
CA GLU A 20 12.85 10.02 -7.77
C GLU A 20 12.40 8.70 -8.40
N GLU A 21 12.66 7.57 -7.72
CA GLU A 21 12.21 6.25 -8.18
C GLU A 21 10.69 6.15 -8.23
N ILE A 22 10.00 6.67 -7.20
CA ILE A 22 8.54 6.68 -7.15
C ILE A 22 7.96 7.57 -8.25
N GLN A 23 8.57 8.73 -8.50
CA GLN A 23 8.17 9.60 -9.60
C GLN A 23 8.37 8.91 -10.96
N LEU A 24 9.47 8.20 -11.16
CA LEU A 24 9.72 7.43 -12.38
C LEU A 24 8.69 6.32 -12.58
N ILE A 25 8.35 5.59 -11.51
CA ILE A 25 7.32 4.55 -11.53
C ILE A 25 5.96 5.16 -11.91
N LEU A 26 5.50 6.20 -11.22
CA LEU A 26 4.21 6.83 -11.47
C LEU A 26 4.11 7.47 -12.87
N SER A 27 5.23 7.91 -13.43
CA SER A 27 5.29 8.50 -14.77
C SER A 27 5.23 7.45 -15.89
N ASN A 28 5.79 6.26 -15.66
CA ASN A 28 5.79 5.17 -16.65
C ASN A 28 4.48 4.35 -16.66
N VAL A 29 3.64 4.47 -15.63
CA VAL A 29 2.36 3.75 -15.56
C VAL A 29 1.34 4.39 -16.50
N LYS A 30 1.13 3.75 -17.65
CA LYS A 30 0.18 4.21 -18.68
C LYS A 30 -1.29 4.00 -18.31
N ASN A 31 -1.58 2.99 -17.48
CA ASN A 31 -2.95 2.66 -17.08
C ASN A 31 -3.37 3.51 -15.88
N ILE A 32 -4.40 4.33 -16.08
CA ILE A 32 -4.95 5.26 -15.09
C ILE A 32 -5.35 4.53 -13.79
N LYS A 33 -5.91 3.32 -13.88
CA LYS A 33 -6.30 2.53 -12.71
C LYS A 33 -5.08 2.18 -11.85
N HIS A 34 -4.00 1.71 -12.47
CA HIS A 34 -2.78 1.36 -11.74
C HIS A 34 -2.09 2.60 -11.18
N LYS A 35 -2.09 3.70 -11.93
CA LYS A 35 -1.52 4.96 -11.48
C LYS A 35 -2.25 5.49 -10.25
N ALA A 36 -3.58 5.47 -10.26
CA ALA A 36 -4.40 5.86 -9.13
C ALA A 36 -4.16 4.98 -7.89
N ILE A 37 -4.07 3.66 -8.06
CA ILE A 37 -3.78 2.74 -6.96
C ILE A 37 -2.42 3.08 -6.32
N LEU A 38 -1.37 3.20 -7.12
CA LEU A 38 -0.03 3.49 -6.64
C LEU A 38 0.07 4.87 -5.98
N SER A 39 -0.55 5.89 -6.57
CA SER A 39 -0.57 7.24 -5.98
C SER A 39 -1.33 7.27 -4.65
N THR A 40 -2.42 6.52 -4.54
CA THR A 40 -3.22 6.45 -3.30
C THR A 40 -2.47 5.69 -2.21
N ILE A 41 -1.82 4.57 -2.55
CA ILE A 41 -0.95 3.83 -1.62
C ILE A 41 0.18 4.73 -1.11
N TYR A 42 0.86 5.43 -2.02
CA TYR A 42 1.99 6.27 -1.66
C TYR A 42 1.57 7.48 -0.82
N SER A 43 0.50 8.18 -1.22
CA SER A 43 0.09 9.44 -0.58
C SER A 43 -0.63 9.23 0.75
N ALA A 44 -1.49 8.21 0.83
CA ALA A 44 -2.30 7.92 2.02
C ALA A 44 -1.71 6.78 2.89
N GLY A 45 -0.57 6.19 2.49
CA GLY A 45 0.09 5.13 3.26
C GLY A 45 -0.75 3.85 3.40
N LEU A 46 -1.65 3.60 2.45
CA LEU A 46 -2.58 2.48 2.49
C LEU A 46 -1.87 1.16 2.24
N ARG A 47 -2.31 0.10 2.93
CA ARG A 47 -1.90 -1.25 2.58
C ARG A 47 -2.58 -1.68 1.28
N ILE A 48 -1.91 -2.53 0.52
CA ILE A 48 -2.46 -3.10 -0.73
C ILE A 48 -3.86 -3.72 -0.48
N SER A 49 -4.03 -4.45 0.62
CA SER A 49 -5.31 -5.05 1.01
C SER A 49 -6.41 -4.03 1.31
N GLU A 50 -6.05 -2.85 1.82
CA GLU A 50 -6.98 -1.77 2.14
C GLU A 50 -7.44 -1.09 0.84
N VAL A 51 -6.54 -0.85 -0.11
CA VAL A 51 -6.87 -0.24 -1.41
C VAL A 51 -7.74 -1.14 -2.28
N ILE A 52 -7.44 -2.45 -2.31
CA ILE A 52 -8.22 -3.40 -3.11
C ILE A 52 -9.67 -3.50 -2.62
N ASN A 53 -9.88 -3.39 -1.30
CA ASN A 53 -11.19 -3.49 -0.67
C ASN A 53 -11.85 -2.12 -0.41
N LEU A 54 -11.25 -1.02 -0.88
CA LEU A 54 -11.74 0.33 -0.61
C LEU A 54 -13.08 0.55 -1.32
N PRO A 55 -14.18 0.79 -0.58
CA PRO A 55 -15.45 1.14 -1.21
C PRO A 55 -15.40 2.59 -1.70
N ILE A 56 -16.04 2.88 -2.84
CA ILE A 56 -16.09 4.25 -3.40
C ILE A 56 -16.66 5.26 -2.37
N LYS A 57 -17.61 4.82 -1.54
CA LYS A 57 -18.23 5.62 -0.47
C LYS A 57 -17.27 6.01 0.67
N ALA A 58 -16.08 5.39 0.73
CA ALA A 58 -15.06 5.76 1.71
C ALA A 58 -14.27 7.00 1.30
N ILE A 59 -14.33 7.40 0.03
CA ILE A 59 -13.61 8.57 -0.48
C ILE A 59 -14.52 9.78 -0.27
N ASP A 60 -14.14 10.65 0.66
CA ASP A 60 -14.76 11.94 0.87
C ASP A 60 -13.94 12.99 0.10
N SER A 61 -14.41 13.30 -1.12
CA SER A 61 -13.77 14.29 -1.98
C SER A 61 -13.93 15.72 -1.48
N ASP A 62 -14.94 16.01 -0.66
CA ASP A 62 -15.17 17.35 -0.11
C ASP A 62 -14.15 17.68 0.97
N ARG A 63 -13.77 16.66 1.76
CA ARG A 63 -12.76 16.78 2.83
C ARG A 63 -11.38 16.28 2.44
N MET A 64 -11.24 15.70 1.25
CA MET A 64 -10.02 15.03 0.77
C MET A 64 -9.53 13.94 1.75
N GLN A 65 -10.46 13.12 2.26
CA GLN A 65 -10.19 12.08 3.26
C GLN A 65 -10.60 10.69 2.74
N ILE A 66 -9.93 9.65 3.24
CA ILE A 66 -10.20 8.26 2.85
C ILE A 66 -10.52 7.45 4.10
N HIS A 67 -11.78 7.10 4.29
CA HIS A 67 -12.24 6.32 5.43
C HIS A 67 -11.96 4.82 5.24
N ILE A 68 -10.91 4.32 5.88
CA ILE A 68 -10.55 2.90 5.86
C ILE A 68 -11.34 2.16 6.94
N LYS A 69 -12.28 1.33 6.50
CA LYS A 69 -12.97 0.37 7.37
C LYS A 69 -12.10 -0.87 7.56
N ASN A 70 -12.10 -1.42 8.78
CA ASN A 70 -11.31 -2.62 9.16
C ASN A 70 -9.78 -2.46 9.05
N ALA A 71 -9.22 -1.31 9.46
CA ALA A 71 -7.78 -1.23 9.60
C ALA A 71 -7.27 -2.17 10.71
N LYS A 72 -5.97 -2.51 10.66
CA LYS A 72 -5.31 -3.47 11.57
C LYS A 72 -5.78 -3.28 13.04
N GLY A 73 -6.43 -4.31 13.58
CA GLY A 73 -7.00 -4.31 14.94
C GLY A 73 -8.49 -4.01 15.03
N ASN A 74 -9.25 -4.11 13.93
CA ASN A 74 -10.69 -3.77 13.85
C ASN A 74 -10.97 -2.32 14.32
N LYS A 75 -10.06 -1.40 13.99
CA LYS A 75 -10.25 0.02 14.23
C LYS A 75 -10.41 0.72 12.90
N ASP A 76 -11.41 1.57 12.80
CA ASP A 76 -11.59 2.44 11.64
C ASP A 76 -10.55 3.57 11.68
N ARG A 77 -10.09 3.97 10.49
CA ARG A 77 -9.13 5.08 10.31
C ARG A 77 -9.65 6.04 9.24
N TYR A 78 -9.54 7.33 9.49
CA TYR A 78 -9.80 8.40 8.51
C TYR A 78 -8.52 8.83 7.81
#